data_AF-A0A357V0L5-F1
#
_entry.id   AF-A0A357V0L5-F1
#
_cell.length_a   1.000
_cell.length_b   1.000
_cell.length_c   1.000
_cell.angle_alpha   90.00
_cell.angle_beta   90.00
_cell.angle_gamma   90.00
#
_symmetry.space_group_name_H-M   'P 1'
#
loop_
_entity.id
_entity.type
_entity.pdbx_description
1 polymer ?
#
loop_
_entity_poly.entity_id
_entity_poly.type
_entity_poly.pdbx_seq_one_letter_code
_entity_poly.pdbx_strand_id
1 'polypeptide(L)'
;MESVDKLREELLAAVEAAGDLDALEQVRVSALGKKGRITDQMKGLGALDADRRREAGQALNALKDAVADALDARKAAMEGAALDARLGEERIDVTLPTRPEDAGRIHPISQVIEEIVAILGDMGFGIAEGPDVEDDWHNFTALNIPADHPARQDHDTFYLPGADGADAGRLVLRTHTSPV
;
A
#
# COMPACT_ATOMS: atom_id res chain seq x y z
N MET A 1 43.39 34.66 29.43
CA MET A 1 42.68 33.41 29.15
C MET A 1 41.44 33.43 30.01
N GLU A 2 40.25 33.43 29.40
CA GLU A 2 39.02 33.15 30.15
C GLU A 2 39.14 31.72 30.71
N SER A 3 38.65 31.47 31.93
CA SER A 3 38.72 30.12 32.52
C SER A 3 37.96 29.13 31.63
N VAL A 4 38.57 27.98 31.33
CA VAL A 4 37.96 26.90 30.53
C VAL A 4 36.64 26.45 31.14
N ASP A 5 36.54 26.45 32.47
CA ASP A 5 35.32 26.07 33.19
C ASP A 5 34.20 27.10 33.01
N LYS A 6 34.53 28.39 33.05
CA LYS A 6 33.56 29.47 32.81
C LYS A 6 33.03 29.44 31.37
N LEU A 7 33.91 29.19 30.41
CA LEU A 7 33.52 29.04 29.01
C LEU A 7 32.64 27.80 28.79
N ARG A 8 32.91 26.70 29.51
CA ARG A 8 32.08 25.49 29.49
C ARG A 8 30.66 25.78 29.94
N GLU A 9 30.51 26.39 31.13
CA GLU A 9 29.19 26.70 31.70
C GLU A 9 28.38 27.63 30.80
N GLU A 10 29.00 28.69 30.26
CA GLU A 10 28.33 29.63 29.36
C GLU A 10 27.84 28.96 28.08
N LEU A 11 28.68 28.12 27.46
CA LEU A 11 28.31 27.45 26.20
C LEU A 11 27.25 26.38 26.41
N LEU A 12 27.35 25.57 27.48
CA LEU A 12 26.32 24.58 27.79
C LEU A 12 24.98 25.24 28.13
N ALA A 13 25.00 26.36 28.88
CA ALA A 13 23.80 27.14 29.14
C ALA A 13 23.19 27.72 27.85
N ALA A 14 24.02 28.17 26.90
CA ALA A 14 23.56 28.66 25.60
C ALA A 14 22.93 27.55 24.75
N VAL A 15 23.47 26.31 24.79
CA VAL A 15 22.89 25.14 24.12
C VAL A 15 21.51 24.81 24.69
N GLU A 16 21.37 24.80 26.02
CA GLU A 16 20.08 24.53 26.68
C GLU A 16 19.05 25.64 26.41
N ALA A 17 19.49 26.90 26.38
CA ALA A 17 18.63 28.06 26.13
C ALA A 17 18.21 28.22 24.66
N ALA A 18 18.80 27.48 23.72
CA ALA A 18 18.39 27.51 22.32
C ALA A 18 16.93 27.03 22.20
N GLY A 19 16.07 27.89 21.64
CA GLY A 19 14.63 27.65 21.50
C GLY A 19 14.23 26.94 20.21
N ASP A 20 15.10 26.95 19.21
CA ASP A 20 14.88 26.34 17.90
C ASP A 20 16.23 25.91 17.26
N LEU A 21 16.14 25.21 16.12
CA LEU A 21 17.31 24.70 15.39
C LEU A 21 18.21 25.83 14.86
N ASP A 22 17.65 26.98 14.51
CA ASP A 22 18.41 28.12 14.00
C ASP A 22 19.23 28.78 15.13
N ALA A 23 18.63 28.94 16.31
CA ALA A 23 19.29 29.39 17.52
C ALA A 23 20.38 28.41 17.97
N LEU A 24 20.12 27.10 17.87
CA LEU A 24 21.12 26.08 18.17
C LEU A 24 22.31 26.14 17.19
N GLU A 25 22.06 26.39 15.91
CA GLU A 25 23.08 26.57 14.89
C GLU A 25 23.91 27.84 15.12
N GLN A 26 23.27 28.95 15.56
CA GLN A 26 23.97 30.17 15.98
C GLN A 26 24.93 29.88 17.15
N VAL A 27 24.50 29.08 18.15
CA VAL A 27 25.36 28.64 19.26
C VAL A 27 26.53 27.82 18.73
N ARG A 28 26.28 26.83 17.84
CA ARG A 28 27.34 26.02 17.21
C ARG A 28 28.37 26.87 16.48
N VAL A 29 27.94 27.83 15.66
CA VAL A 29 28.84 28.72 14.92
C VAL A 29 29.65 29.60 15.87
N SER A 30 29.02 30.14 16.91
CA SER A 30 29.69 30.99 17.92
C SER A 30 30.71 30.22 18.78
N ALA A 31 30.49 28.93 19.02
CA ALA A 31 31.35 28.08 19.84
C ALA A 31 32.48 27.43 19.02
N LEU A 32 32.10 26.71 17.96
CA LEU A 32 32.95 25.77 17.20
C LEU A 32 33.30 26.27 15.77
N GLY A 33 32.76 27.40 15.33
CA GLY A 33 33.03 27.96 14.01
C GLY A 33 34.49 28.37 13.79
N LYS A 34 34.83 28.81 12.56
CA LYS A 34 36.21 29.24 12.19
C LYS A 34 36.74 30.42 13.04
N LYS A 35 35.82 31.27 13.54
CA LYS A 35 36.06 32.36 14.50
C LYS A 35 35.29 32.13 15.81
N GLY A 36 35.03 30.87 16.14
CA GLY A 36 34.30 30.49 17.35
C GLY A 36 35.18 30.65 18.58
N ARG A 37 34.55 30.85 19.75
CA ARG A 37 35.24 31.09 21.02
C ARG A 37 36.24 29.98 21.35
N ILE A 38 35.89 28.71 21.11
CA ILE A 38 36.78 27.56 21.37
C ILE A 38 37.91 27.52 20.34
N THR A 39 37.60 27.74 19.05
CA THR A 39 38.58 27.76 17.97
C THR A 39 39.63 28.86 18.14
N ASP A 40 39.23 30.03 18.63
CA ASP A 40 40.13 31.15 18.90
C ASP A 40 41.03 30.90 20.12
N GLN A 41 40.52 30.24 21.17
CA GLN A 41 41.36 29.79 22.29
C GLN A 41 42.36 28.71 21.87
N MET A 42 41.97 27.80 20.98
CA MET A 42 42.86 26.78 20.42
C MET A 42 44.00 27.38 19.59
N LYS A 43 43.77 28.46 18.83
CA LYS A 43 44.83 29.20 18.12
C LYS A 43 45.84 29.83 19.07
N GLY A 44 45.38 30.27 20.25
CA GLY A 44 46.22 30.85 21.30
C GLY A 44 47.22 29.88 21.94
N LEU A 45 47.01 28.56 21.82
CA LEU A 45 47.92 27.54 22.36
C LEU A 45 49.32 27.56 21.74
N GLY A 46 49.46 28.09 20.52
CA GLY A 46 50.75 28.21 19.84
C GLY A 46 51.76 29.07 20.61
N ALA A 47 51.28 30.05 21.39
CA ALA A 47 52.11 30.99 22.14
C ALA A 47 52.58 30.47 23.52
N LEU A 48 52.18 29.26 23.94
CA LEU A 48 52.49 28.70 25.27
C LEU A 48 53.71 27.79 25.28
N ASP A 49 54.35 27.67 26.45
CA ASP A 49 55.43 26.73 26.76
C ASP A 49 54.94 25.27 26.60
N ALA A 50 55.83 24.32 26.32
CA ALA A 50 55.47 22.94 25.97
C ALA A 50 54.58 22.23 27.02
N ASP A 51 54.88 22.39 28.31
CA ASP A 51 54.12 21.75 29.39
C ASP A 51 52.73 22.40 29.56
N ARG A 52 52.66 23.74 29.57
CA ARG A 52 51.39 24.47 29.67
C ARG A 52 50.50 24.29 28.44
N ARG A 53 51.11 24.14 27.26
CA ARG A 53 50.41 23.84 26.01
C ARG A 53 49.73 22.48 26.06
N ARG A 54 50.35 21.49 26.72
CA ARG A 54 49.78 20.14 26.87
C ARG A 54 48.52 20.15 27.73
N GLU A 55 48.60 20.74 28.92
CA GLU A 55 47.47 20.82 29.86
C GLU A 55 46.31 21.64 29.29
N ALA A 56 46.59 22.84 28.76
CA ALA A 56 45.58 23.70 28.18
C ALA A 56 44.95 23.10 26.91
N GLY A 57 45.73 22.40 26.09
CA GLY A 57 45.23 21.70 24.90
C GLY A 57 44.31 20.53 25.25
N GLN A 58 44.64 19.76 26.29
CA GLN A 58 43.76 18.67 26.77
C GLN A 58 42.44 19.22 27.31
N ALA A 59 42.49 20.28 28.10
CA ALA A 59 41.28 20.92 28.65
C ALA A 59 40.38 21.51 27.55
N LEU A 60 40.96 22.14 26.52
CA LEU A 60 40.22 22.70 25.39
C LEU A 60 39.61 21.63 24.47
N ASN A 61 40.31 20.52 24.24
CA ASN A 61 39.73 19.38 23.50
C ASN A 61 38.56 18.78 24.27
N ALA A 62 38.70 18.55 25.58
CA ALA A 62 37.61 18.05 26.42
C ALA A 62 36.41 19.01 26.46
N LEU A 63 36.65 20.32 26.44
CA LEU A 63 35.59 21.33 26.30
C LEU A 63 34.90 21.25 24.93
N LYS A 64 35.69 21.17 23.86
CA LYS A 64 35.18 21.08 22.49
C LYS A 64 34.26 19.86 22.33
N ASP A 65 34.69 18.71 22.82
CA ASP A 65 33.94 17.46 22.73
C ASP A 65 32.64 17.57 23.55
N ALA A 66 32.72 18.05 24.80
CA ALA A 66 31.52 18.23 25.64
C ALA A 66 30.47 19.18 25.02
N VAL A 67 30.91 20.26 24.37
CA VAL A 67 29.99 21.21 23.70
C VAL A 67 29.44 20.61 22.41
N ALA A 68 30.25 19.87 21.64
CA ALA A 68 29.79 19.16 20.44
C ALA A 68 28.72 18.11 20.80
N ASP A 69 28.99 17.29 21.82
CA ASP A 69 28.05 16.27 22.30
C ASP A 69 26.73 16.89 22.79
N ALA A 70 26.80 18.00 23.52
CA ALA A 70 25.61 18.71 23.99
C ALA A 70 24.79 19.30 22.82
N LEU A 71 25.45 19.87 21.82
CA LEU A 71 24.80 20.39 20.62
C LEU A 71 24.09 19.28 19.83
N ASP A 72 24.78 18.15 19.63
CA ASP A 72 24.24 17.01 18.90
C ASP A 72 23.05 16.38 19.66
N ALA A 73 23.17 16.21 20.98
CA ALA A 73 22.08 15.71 21.82
C ALA A 73 20.86 16.64 21.80
N ARG A 74 21.08 17.96 21.94
CA ARG A 74 20.01 18.96 21.90
C ARG A 74 19.32 19.00 20.54
N LYS A 75 20.09 18.92 19.46
CA LYS A 75 19.59 18.86 18.09
C LYS A 75 18.71 17.63 17.88
N ALA A 76 19.21 16.44 18.25
CA ALA A 76 18.46 15.20 18.13
C ALA A 76 17.15 15.22 18.93
N ALA A 77 17.15 15.81 20.13
CA ALA A 77 15.95 15.98 20.94
C ALA A 77 14.92 16.91 20.27
N MET A 78 15.35 18.04 19.69
CA MET A 78 14.47 18.96 18.97
C MET A 78 13.89 18.34 17.70
N GLU A 79 14.72 17.66 16.91
CA GLU A 79 14.28 16.96 15.69
C GLU A 79 13.29 15.83 16.02
N GLY A 80 13.56 15.06 17.08
CA GLY A 80 12.64 14.03 17.57
C GLY A 80 11.30 14.60 18.01
N ALA A 81 11.30 15.67 18.81
CA ALA A 81 10.07 16.32 19.25
C ALA A 81 9.25 16.90 18.08
N ALA A 82 9.92 17.48 17.08
CA ALA A 82 9.27 17.99 15.88
C ALA A 82 8.66 16.86 15.03
N LEU A 83 9.35 15.73 14.91
CA LEU A 83 8.84 14.54 14.23
C LEU A 83 7.62 13.96 14.94
N ASP A 84 7.68 13.80 16.26
CA ASP A 84 6.57 13.25 17.06
C ASP A 84 5.33 14.14 16.99
N ALA A 85 5.51 15.47 17.05
CA ALA A 85 4.42 16.42 16.88
C ALA A 85 3.76 16.26 15.50
N ARG A 86 4.57 16.19 14.43
CA ARG A 86 4.09 15.99 13.07
C ARG A 86 3.35 14.66 12.90
N LEU A 87 3.88 13.57 13.46
CA LEU A 87 3.22 12.26 13.43
C LEU A 87 1.89 12.27 14.20
N GLY A 88 1.80 13.03 15.29
CA GLY A 88 0.57 13.25 16.04
C GLY A 88 -0.51 13.96 15.23
N GLU A 89 -0.12 14.98 14.46
CA GLU A 89 -1.02 15.74 13.56
C GLU A 89 -1.46 14.92 12.34
N GLU A 90 -0.55 14.13 11.76
CA GLU A 90 -0.80 13.29 10.58
C GLU A 90 -1.50 11.95 10.91
N ARG A 91 -1.96 11.77 12.16
CA ARG A 91 -2.62 10.54 12.59
C ARG A 91 -4.01 10.41 11.93
N ILE A 92 -4.18 9.34 11.16
CA ILE A 92 -5.45 8.99 10.52
C ILE A 92 -6.14 7.81 11.21
N ASP A 93 -7.47 7.73 11.07
CA ASP A 93 -8.23 6.54 11.46
C ASP A 93 -8.14 5.48 10.36
N VAL A 94 -7.33 4.47 10.62
CA VAL A 94 -7.11 3.33 9.70
C VAL A 94 -8.30 2.37 9.60
N THR A 95 -9.33 2.54 10.43
CA THR A 95 -10.55 1.71 10.40
C THR A 95 -11.63 2.26 9.47
N LEU A 96 -11.44 3.47 8.94
CA LEU A 96 -12.37 4.06 7.99
C LEU A 96 -12.48 3.21 6.73
N PRO A 97 -13.69 3.12 6.14
CA PRO A 97 -13.88 2.39 4.90
C PRO A 97 -13.03 3.01 3.79
N THR A 98 -12.44 2.14 2.97
CA THR A 98 -11.76 2.58 1.75
C THR A 98 -12.76 3.21 0.79
N ARG A 99 -12.24 3.96 -0.19
CA ARG A 99 -13.07 4.42 -1.30
C ARG A 99 -13.73 3.19 -1.96
N PRO A 100 -15.05 3.18 -2.19
CA PRO A 100 -15.71 2.02 -2.75
C PRO A 100 -15.20 1.77 -4.18
N GLU A 101 -14.95 0.50 -4.48
CA GLU A 101 -14.73 0.00 -5.83
C GLU A 101 -15.85 -0.99 -6.16
N ASP A 102 -16.38 -0.90 -7.37
CA ASP A 102 -17.44 -1.79 -7.81
C ASP A 102 -16.86 -3.17 -8.16
N ALA A 103 -17.23 -4.18 -7.37
CA ALA A 103 -16.95 -5.57 -7.71
C ALA A 103 -18.07 -6.12 -8.62
N GLY A 104 -17.67 -6.77 -9.72
CA GLY A 104 -18.59 -7.54 -10.56
C GLY A 104 -19.23 -8.69 -9.78
N ARG A 105 -20.40 -9.15 -10.22
CA ARG A 105 -21.11 -10.30 -9.64
C ARG A 105 -21.41 -11.31 -10.73
N ILE A 106 -21.31 -12.60 -10.39
CA ILE A 106 -21.72 -13.70 -11.28
C ILE A 106 -23.24 -13.77 -11.29
N HIS A 107 -23.84 -13.99 -12.47
CA HIS A 107 -25.28 -14.13 -12.59
C HIS A 107 -25.79 -15.34 -11.78
N PRO A 108 -26.91 -15.24 -11.05
CA PRO A 108 -27.39 -16.34 -10.19
C PRO A 108 -27.61 -17.66 -10.94
N ILE A 109 -28.09 -17.62 -12.19
CA ILE A 109 -28.23 -18.84 -13.01
C ILE A 109 -26.88 -19.50 -13.27
N SER A 110 -25.83 -18.73 -13.57
CA SER A 110 -24.48 -19.28 -13.77
C SER A 110 -23.95 -19.93 -12.51
N GLN A 111 -24.20 -19.33 -11.34
CA GLN A 111 -23.81 -19.93 -10.04
C GLN A 111 -24.47 -21.29 -9.83
N VAL A 112 -25.78 -21.39 -10.10
CA VAL A 112 -26.53 -22.66 -9.96
C VAL A 112 -26.08 -23.70 -10.98
N ILE A 113 -25.82 -23.31 -12.23
CA ILE A 113 -25.30 -24.21 -13.26
C ILE A 113 -23.93 -24.75 -12.82
N GLU A 114 -23.01 -23.89 -12.39
CA GLU A 114 -21.68 -24.28 -11.93
C GLU A 114 -21.74 -25.22 -10.70
N GLU A 115 -22.63 -24.95 -9.75
CA GLU A 115 -22.85 -25.81 -8.58
C GLU A 115 -23.33 -27.22 -8.99
N ILE A 116 -24.35 -27.30 -9.84
CA ILE A 116 -24.88 -28.59 -10.33
C ILE A 116 -23.81 -29.35 -11.13
N VAL A 117 -23.07 -28.65 -11.98
CA VAL A 117 -21.97 -29.22 -12.78
C VAL A 117 -20.88 -29.78 -11.87
N ALA A 118 -20.50 -29.06 -10.81
CA ALA A 118 -19.50 -29.53 -9.85
C ALA A 118 -19.96 -30.82 -9.15
N ILE A 119 -21.20 -30.85 -8.65
CA ILE A 119 -21.77 -32.02 -7.97
C ILE A 119 -21.78 -33.25 -8.89
N LEU A 120 -22.23 -33.11 -10.14
CA LEU A 120 -22.28 -34.23 -11.09
C LEU A 120 -20.88 -34.62 -11.60
N GLY A 121 -19.97 -33.66 -11.72
CA GLY A 121 -18.57 -33.89 -12.06
C GLY A 121 -17.85 -34.76 -11.02
N ASP A 122 -18.11 -34.51 -9.73
CA ASP A 122 -17.59 -35.34 -8.62
C ASP A 122 -18.10 -36.79 -8.67
N MET A 123 -19.27 -37.01 -9.28
CA MET A 123 -19.83 -38.34 -9.53
C MET A 123 -19.30 -38.99 -10.82
N GLY A 124 -18.45 -38.31 -11.59
CA GLY A 124 -17.82 -38.81 -12.82
C GLY A 124 -18.60 -38.53 -14.11
N PHE A 125 -19.60 -37.65 -14.08
CA PHE A 125 -20.31 -37.23 -15.30
C PHE A 125 -19.49 -36.21 -16.09
N GLY A 126 -19.61 -36.27 -17.43
CA GLY A 126 -19.04 -35.27 -18.34
C GLY A 126 -20.05 -34.18 -18.69
N ILE A 127 -19.53 -33.01 -19.09
CA ILE A 127 -20.33 -31.89 -19.58
C ILE A 127 -20.43 -32.01 -21.11
N ALA A 128 -21.64 -31.85 -21.65
CA ALA A 128 -21.90 -31.75 -23.07
C ALA A 128 -22.74 -30.51 -23.36
N GLU A 129 -22.46 -29.85 -24.49
CA GLU A 129 -23.19 -28.68 -24.96
C GLU A 129 -23.65 -28.92 -26.40
N GLY A 130 -24.78 -28.32 -26.75
CA GLY A 130 -25.33 -28.34 -28.10
C GLY A 130 -26.00 -27.00 -28.45
N PRO A 131 -26.40 -26.83 -29.71
CA PRO A 131 -26.94 -25.57 -30.21
C PRO A 131 -28.28 -25.21 -29.56
N ASP A 132 -28.61 -23.92 -29.53
CA ASP A 132 -29.95 -23.45 -29.11
C ASP A 132 -31.00 -23.58 -30.22
N VAL A 133 -30.56 -23.58 -31.48
CA VAL A 133 -31.40 -23.87 -32.65
C VAL A 133 -31.16 -25.31 -33.07
N GLU A 134 -32.20 -26.11 -33.01
CA GLU A 134 -32.19 -27.54 -33.33
C GLU A 134 -33.10 -27.87 -34.51
N ASP A 135 -32.93 -29.07 -35.06
CA ASP A 135 -33.90 -29.63 -36.01
C ASP A 135 -35.04 -30.39 -35.29
N ASP A 136 -36.17 -30.53 -35.97
CA ASP A 136 -37.35 -31.24 -35.46
C ASP A 136 -37.07 -32.72 -35.11
N TRP A 137 -36.10 -33.35 -35.79
CA TRP A 137 -35.75 -34.73 -35.54
C TRP A 137 -35.10 -34.90 -34.17
N HIS A 138 -34.07 -34.14 -33.85
CA HIS A 138 -33.35 -34.23 -32.58
C HIS A 138 -34.17 -33.69 -31.41
N ASN A 139 -34.92 -32.59 -31.59
CA ASN A 139 -35.73 -32.03 -30.50
C ASN A 139 -36.98 -32.86 -30.18
N PHE A 140 -37.52 -33.66 -31.12
CA PHE A 140 -38.76 -34.41 -30.89
C PHE A 140 -38.71 -35.86 -31.36
N THR A 141 -38.49 -36.09 -32.65
CA THR A 141 -38.76 -37.40 -33.26
C THR A 141 -37.84 -38.49 -32.72
N ALA A 142 -36.56 -38.20 -32.52
CA ALA A 142 -35.57 -39.09 -31.91
C ALA A 142 -35.90 -39.42 -30.44
N LEU A 143 -36.67 -38.55 -29.76
CA LEU A 143 -37.13 -38.71 -28.38
C LEU A 143 -38.52 -39.38 -28.30
N ASN A 144 -38.95 -40.03 -29.38
CA ASN A 144 -40.24 -40.71 -29.49
C ASN A 144 -41.46 -39.78 -29.36
N ILE A 145 -41.32 -38.53 -29.81
CA ILE A 145 -42.41 -37.54 -29.89
C ILE A 145 -42.78 -37.35 -31.37
N PRO A 146 -43.72 -38.12 -31.94
CA PRO A 146 -44.11 -37.98 -33.35
C PRO A 146 -44.85 -36.66 -33.63
N ALA A 147 -45.05 -36.33 -34.92
CA ALA A 147 -45.59 -35.03 -35.36
C ALA A 147 -47.00 -34.72 -34.83
N ASP A 148 -47.81 -35.74 -34.56
CA ASP A 148 -49.17 -35.66 -34.03
C ASP A 148 -49.23 -35.72 -32.49
N HIS A 149 -48.08 -35.80 -31.82
CA HIS A 149 -48.02 -35.90 -30.36
C HIS A 149 -48.38 -34.56 -29.69
N PRO A 150 -49.31 -34.54 -28.70
CA PRO A 150 -49.74 -33.32 -28.01
C PRO A 150 -48.59 -32.49 -27.44
N ALA A 151 -47.54 -33.15 -26.93
CA ALA A 151 -46.36 -32.48 -26.40
C ALA A 151 -45.72 -31.47 -27.38
N ARG A 152 -45.82 -31.63 -28.71
CA ARG A 152 -45.29 -30.63 -29.66
C ARG A 152 -46.03 -29.29 -29.58
N GLN A 153 -47.31 -29.33 -29.18
CA GLN A 153 -48.14 -28.16 -28.92
C GLN A 153 -47.96 -27.69 -27.47
N ASP A 154 -47.92 -28.60 -26.50
CA ASP A 154 -47.84 -28.24 -25.06
C ASP A 154 -46.52 -27.56 -24.66
N HIS A 155 -45.43 -27.78 -25.41
CA HIS A 155 -44.15 -27.12 -25.16
C HIS A 155 -44.06 -25.68 -25.69
N ASP A 156 -45.10 -25.14 -26.34
CA ASP A 156 -45.11 -23.80 -26.94
C ASP A 156 -43.88 -23.52 -27.83
N THR A 157 -43.56 -24.49 -28.68
CA THR A 157 -42.34 -24.51 -29.47
C THR A 157 -42.24 -23.31 -30.42
N PHE A 158 -41.12 -22.59 -30.36
CA PHE A 158 -40.79 -21.56 -31.35
C PHE A 158 -40.23 -22.18 -32.62
N TYR A 159 -41.02 -22.15 -33.69
CA TYR A 159 -40.62 -22.67 -35.00
C TYR A 159 -39.94 -21.60 -35.85
N LEU A 160 -38.87 -22.00 -36.52
CA LEU A 160 -38.05 -21.15 -37.38
C LEU A 160 -38.17 -21.62 -38.85
N PRO A 161 -38.02 -20.71 -39.83
CA PRO A 161 -37.97 -21.09 -41.23
C PRO A 161 -36.77 -22.01 -41.51
N GLY A 162 -36.99 -23.11 -42.23
CA GLY A 162 -35.91 -23.93 -42.78
C GLY A 162 -35.17 -23.21 -43.92
N ALA A 163 -33.97 -23.68 -44.26
CA ALA A 163 -33.10 -23.07 -45.29
C ALA A 163 -33.79 -22.86 -46.66
N ASP A 164 -34.74 -23.73 -47.00
CA ASP A 164 -35.46 -23.71 -48.28
C ASP A 164 -36.94 -23.27 -48.15
N GLY A 165 -37.37 -22.76 -46.99
CA GLY A 165 -38.75 -22.30 -46.76
C GLY A 165 -39.83 -23.39 -46.78
N ALA A 166 -39.44 -24.67 -46.80
CA ALA A 166 -40.33 -25.84 -46.77
C ALA A 166 -40.31 -26.54 -45.39
N ASP A 167 -41.35 -27.33 -45.10
CA ASP A 167 -41.46 -28.15 -43.87
C ASP A 167 -40.38 -29.26 -43.76
N ALA A 168 -39.65 -29.55 -44.84
CA ALA A 168 -38.50 -30.45 -44.82
C ALA A 168 -37.28 -29.70 -44.25
N GLY A 169 -36.86 -30.05 -43.04
CA GLY A 169 -35.80 -29.34 -42.31
C GLY A 169 -36.32 -28.19 -41.45
N ARG A 170 -37.50 -28.36 -40.83
CA ARG A 170 -38.07 -27.40 -39.89
C ARG A 170 -37.15 -27.23 -38.67
N LEU A 171 -36.67 -26.02 -38.46
CA LEU A 171 -35.83 -25.64 -37.33
C LEU A 171 -36.69 -25.15 -36.16
N VAL A 172 -36.20 -25.33 -34.94
CA VAL A 172 -36.85 -24.92 -33.71
C VAL A 172 -35.85 -24.31 -32.74
N LEU A 173 -36.29 -23.40 -31.87
CA LEU A 173 -35.56 -23.16 -30.62
C LEU A 173 -35.80 -24.37 -29.71
N ARG A 174 -34.72 -24.99 -29.22
CA ARG A 174 -34.82 -26.20 -28.41
C ARG A 174 -35.71 -25.98 -27.18
N THR A 175 -36.57 -26.94 -26.87
CA THR A 175 -37.50 -26.87 -25.73
C THR A 175 -36.87 -27.44 -24.45
N HIS A 176 -35.81 -28.21 -24.59
CA HIS A 176 -35.04 -28.87 -23.53
C HIS A 176 -33.66 -29.27 -24.07
N THR A 177 -32.73 -29.65 -23.19
CA THR A 177 -31.35 -30.01 -23.56
C THR A 177 -31.15 -31.50 -23.91
N SER A 178 -32.21 -32.28 -24.05
CA SER A 178 -32.16 -33.69 -24.48
C SER A 178 -31.53 -33.98 -25.87
N PRO A 179 -31.49 -33.04 -26.84
CA PRO A 179 -30.81 -33.27 -28.13
C PRO A 179 -29.30 -33.48 -28.05
N VAL A 180 -28.69 -33.13 -26.91
CA VAL A 180 -27.24 -33.14 -26.67
C VAL A 180 -26.75 -34.51 -26.21
#